data_AF-A0A918D7T4-F1
#
_entry.id   AF-A0A918D7T4-F1
#
_cell.length_a   1.000
_cell.length_b   1.000
_cell.length_c   1.000
_cell.angle_alpha   90.00
_cell.angle_beta   90.00
_cell.angle_gamma   90.00
#
_symmetry.space_group_name_H-M   'P 1'
#
loop_
_entity.id
_entity.type
_entity.pdbx_description
1 polymer ?
#
loop_
_entity_poly.entity_id
_entity_poly.type
_entity_poly.pdbx_seq_one_letter_code
_entity_poly.pdbx_strand_id
1 'polypeptide(L)'
;MIADLYERWSLDTVVEVAHAIARNFARHPQQYAQVPDETIDDLTALNFRTGSDPDWPDARQRAAYYSGILGSSIRTASAGIRRAAIAAAEQVSDHGQELLGQVCQDAARSLAASISVHEALNIARAGQPVIAIFETSVSVLKSPEVAQAFGTRVAPGDEWPLGGDLNATGSHLIEVVTSKLQSAQITAVHRISQARFLLLQRIAHYGALTIAAAAGGTVEEGDGTAHLLNNAYSWARALQELVPGIVRAWKDPDYLRSLTATELALLPENPAGAVDLSGTELDTLRANTLGRMRQEDTYTVSGEICCCDSLELCATMDPICPPEPPFPPTDTCSPCSLTGFCTFNC
;
A
#
# COMPACT_ATOMS: atom_id res chain seq x y z
N MET A 1 11.67 11.59 11.79
CA MET A 1 10.23 11.25 11.72
C MET A 1 9.76 10.99 10.29
N ILE A 2 9.81 11.94 9.34
CA ILE A 2 9.30 11.66 7.99
C ILE A 2 10.02 10.52 7.26
N ALA A 3 11.33 10.39 7.47
CA ALA A 3 12.13 9.26 6.99
C ALA A 3 11.63 7.91 7.55
N ASP A 4 11.32 7.86 8.85
CA ASP A 4 10.77 6.67 9.52
C ASP A 4 9.36 6.33 8.99
N LEU A 5 8.50 7.32 8.79
CA LEU A 5 7.20 7.10 8.15
C LEU A 5 7.33 6.59 6.70
N TYR A 6 8.32 7.09 5.95
CA TYR A 6 8.61 6.57 4.61
C TYR A 6 9.08 5.11 4.65
N GLU A 7 9.93 4.74 5.61
CA GLU A 7 10.41 3.37 5.79
C GLU A 7 9.24 2.41 6.06
N ARG A 8 8.36 2.77 7.01
CA ARG A 8 7.15 2.01 7.36
C ARG A 8 6.16 1.93 6.21
N TRP A 9 5.96 3.03 5.48
CA TRP A 9 5.12 3.06 4.28
C TRP A 9 5.61 2.09 3.20
N SER A 10 6.92 2.07 2.97
CA SER A 10 7.55 1.17 2.00
C SER A 10 7.38 -0.31 2.40
N LEU A 11 7.19 -0.57 3.69
CA LEU A 11 7.01 -1.89 4.29
C LEU A 11 5.58 -2.14 4.79
N ASP A 12 4.58 -1.40 4.29
CA ASP A 12 3.18 -1.52 4.75
C ASP A 12 2.61 -2.94 4.60
N THR A 13 3.20 -3.75 3.70
CA THR A 13 2.87 -5.17 3.59
C THR A 13 3.12 -5.98 4.86
N VAL A 14 3.99 -5.53 5.77
CA VAL A 14 4.21 -6.17 7.08
C VAL A 14 2.91 -6.15 7.89
N VAL A 15 2.18 -5.02 7.86
CA VAL A 15 0.87 -4.87 8.53
C VAL A 15 -0.17 -5.79 7.89
N GLU A 16 -0.22 -5.84 6.56
CA GLU A 16 -1.16 -6.71 5.85
C GLU A 16 -0.92 -8.20 6.15
N VAL A 17 0.34 -8.62 6.24
CA VAL A 17 0.69 -10.00 6.59
C VAL A 17 0.32 -10.30 8.03
N ALA A 18 0.64 -9.42 8.99
CA ALA A 18 0.30 -9.62 10.39
C ALA A 18 -1.22 -9.67 10.61
N HIS A 19 -1.99 -8.79 9.95
CA HIS A 19 -3.44 -8.83 10.00
C HIS A 19 -4.01 -10.13 9.41
N ALA A 20 -3.42 -10.66 8.33
CA ALA A 20 -3.84 -11.94 7.78
C ALA A 20 -3.50 -13.13 8.70
N ILE A 21 -2.38 -13.07 9.44
CA ILE A 21 -2.07 -14.02 10.52
C ILE A 21 -3.14 -13.94 11.61
N ALA A 22 -3.52 -12.74 12.06
CA ALA A 22 -4.55 -12.53 13.06
C ALA A 22 -5.91 -13.14 12.66
N ARG A 23 -6.31 -13.01 11.39
CA ARG A 23 -7.52 -13.68 10.87
C ARG A 23 -7.38 -15.19 10.79
N ASN A 24 -6.18 -15.70 10.46
CA ASN A 24 -5.92 -17.13 10.47
C ASN A 24 -5.96 -17.71 11.88
N PHE A 25 -5.42 -16.99 12.88
CA PHE A 25 -5.50 -17.32 14.30
C PHE A 25 -6.95 -17.49 14.76
N ALA A 26 -7.83 -16.54 14.44
CA ALA A 26 -9.25 -16.62 14.79
C ALA A 26 -9.95 -17.87 14.21
N ARG A 27 -9.50 -18.38 13.05
CA ARG A 27 -10.04 -19.57 12.39
C ARG A 27 -9.38 -20.88 12.86
N HIS A 28 -8.13 -20.84 13.30
CA HIS A 28 -7.32 -22.02 13.62
C HIS A 28 -6.54 -21.86 14.93
N PRO A 29 -7.20 -21.59 16.08
CA PRO A 29 -6.51 -21.28 17.33
C PRO A 29 -5.59 -22.41 17.81
N GLN A 30 -5.92 -23.67 17.49
CA GLN A 30 -5.09 -24.85 17.79
C GLN A 30 -3.68 -24.77 17.20
N GLN A 31 -3.51 -24.11 16.05
CA GLN A 31 -2.19 -23.92 15.40
C GLN A 31 -1.29 -22.95 16.19
N TYR A 32 -1.89 -22.12 17.04
CA TYR A 32 -1.22 -21.08 17.83
C TYR A 32 -1.18 -21.43 19.33
N ALA A 33 -1.36 -22.71 19.69
CA ALA A 33 -1.45 -23.15 21.09
C ALA A 33 -0.18 -22.90 21.93
N GLN A 34 0.96 -22.61 21.28
CA GLN A 34 2.23 -22.28 21.95
C GLN A 34 2.52 -20.77 21.97
N VAL A 35 1.70 -19.95 21.31
CA VAL A 35 1.96 -18.51 21.21
C VAL A 35 1.73 -17.86 22.59
N PRO A 36 2.65 -16.99 23.07
CA PRO A 36 2.50 -16.30 24.35
C PRO A 36 1.25 -15.41 24.41
N ASP A 37 0.71 -15.21 25.62
CA ASP A 37 -0.50 -14.41 25.85
C ASP A 37 -0.36 -12.97 25.31
N GLU A 38 0.81 -12.34 25.44
CA GLU A 38 1.08 -11.00 24.89
C GLU A 38 0.90 -10.95 23.36
N THR A 39 1.43 -11.94 22.64
CA THR A 39 1.27 -12.05 21.19
C THR A 39 -0.18 -12.42 20.82
N ILE A 40 -0.90 -13.16 21.67
CA ILE A 40 -2.33 -13.44 21.48
C ILE A 40 -3.15 -12.15 21.60
N ASP A 41 -2.83 -11.28 22.56
CA ASP A 41 -3.47 -9.97 22.72
C ASP A 41 -3.21 -9.09 21.49
N ASP A 42 -1.99 -9.07 20.96
CA ASP A 42 -1.63 -8.38 19.72
C ASP A 42 -2.41 -8.92 18.50
N LEU A 43 -2.49 -10.25 18.34
CA LEU A 43 -3.28 -10.89 17.28
C LEU A 43 -4.76 -10.57 17.41
N THR A 44 -5.29 -10.55 18.63
CA THR A 44 -6.68 -10.20 18.92
C THR A 44 -6.94 -8.73 18.57
N ALA A 45 -6.05 -7.82 18.95
CA ALA A 45 -6.12 -6.41 18.61
C ALA A 45 -6.09 -6.19 17.09
N LEU A 46 -5.14 -6.81 16.38
CA LEU A 46 -5.07 -6.76 14.91
C LEU A 46 -6.38 -7.24 14.25
N ASN A 47 -7.00 -8.30 14.77
CA ASN A 47 -8.23 -8.85 14.18
C ASN A 47 -9.48 -7.98 14.42
N PHE A 48 -9.61 -7.39 15.61
CA PHE A 48 -10.85 -6.69 16.00
C PHE A 48 -10.78 -5.16 15.91
N ARG A 49 -9.59 -4.56 16.00
CA ARG A 49 -9.43 -3.10 16.02
C ARG A 49 -9.14 -2.53 14.62
N THR A 50 -8.50 -3.28 13.73
CA THR A 50 -8.11 -2.80 12.39
C THR A 50 -9.34 -2.30 11.60
N GLY A 51 -9.31 -1.02 11.22
CA GLY A 51 -10.37 -0.32 10.50
C GLY A 51 -11.49 0.27 11.38
N SER A 52 -11.59 -0.18 12.63
CA SER A 52 -12.66 0.22 13.57
C SER A 52 -12.18 1.19 14.64
N ASP A 53 -10.88 1.18 14.94
CA ASP A 53 -10.25 2.02 15.95
C ASP A 53 -9.34 3.06 15.27
N PRO A 54 -9.39 4.35 15.66
CA PRO A 54 -8.54 5.40 15.08
C PRO A 54 -7.03 5.10 15.14
N ASP A 55 -6.58 4.35 16.15
CA ASP A 55 -5.17 3.95 16.32
C ASP A 55 -4.81 2.70 15.50
N TRP A 56 -5.79 2.05 14.87
CA TRP A 56 -5.63 0.83 14.09
C TRP A 56 -6.18 1.00 12.67
N PRO A 57 -5.56 1.85 11.85
CA PRO A 57 -6.07 2.11 10.52
C PRO A 57 -5.99 0.88 9.60
N ASP A 58 -7.05 0.63 8.83
CA ASP A 58 -7.03 -0.34 7.73
C ASP A 58 -6.15 0.12 6.56
N ALA A 59 -5.98 -0.73 5.54
CA ALA A 59 -5.14 -0.43 4.38
C ALA A 59 -5.54 0.88 3.67
N ARG A 60 -6.83 1.17 3.56
CA ARG A 60 -7.34 2.37 2.90
C ARG A 60 -7.07 3.62 3.74
N GLN A 61 -7.32 3.55 5.03
CA GLN A 61 -7.04 4.62 5.98
C GLN A 61 -5.53 4.91 6.05
N ARG A 62 -4.67 3.88 6.12
CA ARG A 62 -3.20 4.04 6.07
C ARG A 62 -2.76 4.70 4.77
N ALA A 63 -3.26 4.24 3.62
CA ALA A 63 -2.97 4.88 2.34
C ALA A 63 -3.36 6.36 2.33
N ALA A 64 -4.50 6.74 2.94
CA ALA A 64 -4.90 8.13 3.08
C ALA A 64 -3.92 8.93 3.96
N TYR A 65 -3.52 8.41 5.13
CA TYR A 65 -2.50 9.02 5.98
C TYR A 65 -1.18 9.25 5.23
N TYR A 66 -0.66 8.20 4.58
CA TYR A 66 0.57 8.31 3.81
C TYR A 66 0.44 9.27 2.63
N SER A 67 -0.71 9.34 1.96
CA SER A 67 -0.91 10.26 0.85
C SER A 67 -0.87 11.73 1.29
N GLY A 68 -1.35 12.03 2.50
CA GLY A 68 -1.30 13.38 3.07
C GLY A 68 0.09 13.78 3.54
N ILE A 69 0.87 12.82 4.05
CA ILE A 69 2.22 13.07 4.59
C ILE A 69 3.30 12.97 3.51
N LEU A 70 3.28 11.91 2.70
CA LEU A 70 4.22 11.59 1.61
C LEU A 70 3.60 11.96 0.25
N GLY A 71 2.99 13.14 0.20
CA GLY A 71 2.23 13.64 -0.94
C GLY A 71 3.03 13.79 -2.24
N SER A 72 2.37 14.32 -3.27
CA SER A 72 2.96 14.50 -4.60
C SER A 72 4.23 15.36 -4.57
N SER A 73 4.28 16.42 -3.74
CA SER A 73 5.44 17.29 -3.57
C SER A 73 6.71 16.49 -3.19
N ILE A 74 6.63 15.69 -2.13
CA ILE A 74 7.73 14.85 -1.65
C ILE A 74 8.11 13.78 -2.67
N ARG A 75 7.12 13.15 -3.33
CA ARG A 75 7.40 12.14 -4.37
C ARG A 75 8.16 12.75 -5.54
N THR A 76 7.73 13.92 -6.02
CA THR A 76 8.37 14.63 -7.13
C THR A 76 9.77 15.11 -6.77
N ALA A 77 9.96 15.70 -5.59
CA ALA A 77 11.27 16.14 -5.13
C ALA A 77 12.24 14.96 -4.93
N SER A 78 11.76 13.87 -4.33
CA SER A 78 12.55 12.63 -4.18
C SER A 78 12.95 12.02 -5.52
N ALA A 79 12.06 12.06 -6.52
CA ALA A 79 12.38 11.63 -7.89
C ALA A 79 13.47 12.50 -8.54
N GLY A 80 13.53 13.79 -8.20
CA GLY A 80 14.62 14.69 -8.60
C GLY A 80 15.98 14.20 -8.10
N ILE A 81 16.09 13.92 -6.81
CA ILE A 81 17.35 13.43 -6.20
C ILE A 81 17.79 12.11 -6.82
N ARG A 82 16.86 11.16 -6.98
CA ARG A 82 17.17 9.86 -7.60
C ARG A 82 17.68 9.98 -9.03
N ARG A 83 17.09 10.87 -9.83
CA ARG A 83 17.56 11.14 -11.20
C ARG A 83 18.96 11.76 -11.21
N ALA A 84 19.22 12.72 -10.33
CA ALA A 84 20.54 13.33 -10.19
C ALA A 84 21.60 12.27 -9.79
N ALA A 85 21.28 11.39 -8.85
CA ALA A 85 22.17 10.33 -8.40
C ALA A 85 22.47 9.28 -9.50
N ILE A 86 21.48 8.90 -10.32
CA ILE A 86 21.70 8.04 -11.49
C ILE A 86 22.63 8.73 -12.48
N ALA A 87 22.33 9.97 -12.86
CA ALA A 87 23.16 10.72 -13.80
C ALA A 87 24.62 10.84 -13.31
N ALA A 88 24.81 11.10 -12.01
CA ALA A 88 26.12 11.14 -11.39
C ALA A 88 26.88 9.82 -11.47
N ALA A 89 26.22 8.70 -11.19
CA ALA A 89 26.84 7.38 -11.20
C ALA A 89 27.19 6.89 -12.62
N GLU A 90 26.43 7.32 -13.64
CA GLU A 90 26.65 6.96 -15.04
C GLU A 90 27.74 7.82 -15.72
N GLN A 91 28.15 8.92 -15.11
CA GLN A 91 29.13 9.84 -15.68
C GLN A 91 30.58 9.43 -15.34
N VAL A 92 31.43 9.34 -16.37
CA VAL A 92 32.81 8.81 -16.25
C VAL A 92 33.86 9.90 -15.95
N SER A 93 33.52 11.19 -16.02
CA SER A 93 34.50 12.29 -15.86
C SER A 93 34.45 12.97 -14.49
N ASP A 94 35.63 13.24 -13.91
CA ASP A 94 35.78 13.92 -12.61
C ASP A 94 35.07 15.29 -12.57
N HIS A 95 35.20 16.09 -13.64
CA HIS A 95 34.52 17.38 -13.72
C HIS A 95 32.99 17.25 -13.80
N GLY A 96 32.49 16.16 -14.40
CA GLY A 96 31.06 15.86 -14.41
C GLY A 96 30.53 15.50 -13.03
N GLN A 97 31.33 14.78 -12.23
CA GLN A 97 30.94 14.38 -10.88
C GLN A 97 30.72 15.57 -9.94
N GLU A 98 31.57 16.61 -10.01
CA GLU A 98 31.38 17.82 -9.20
C GLU A 98 30.07 18.55 -9.52
N LEU A 99 29.80 18.77 -10.82
CA LEU A 99 28.56 19.40 -11.28
C LEU A 99 27.33 18.58 -10.88
N LEU A 100 27.39 17.26 -11.02
CA LEU A 100 26.29 16.37 -10.66
C LEU A 100 26.10 16.29 -9.13
N GLY A 101 27.18 16.44 -8.36
CA GLY A 101 27.13 16.63 -6.92
C GLY A 101 26.32 17.88 -6.55
N GLN A 102 26.56 19.01 -7.23
CA GLN A 102 25.80 20.24 -7.03
C GLN A 102 24.32 20.07 -7.41
N VAL A 103 24.01 19.42 -8.54
CA VAL A 103 22.63 19.11 -8.95
C VAL A 103 21.93 18.22 -7.93
N CYS A 104 22.62 17.24 -7.36
CA CYS A 104 22.09 16.39 -6.30
C CYS A 104 21.79 17.20 -5.02
N GLN A 105 22.68 18.11 -4.63
CA GLN A 105 22.46 19.02 -3.49
C GLN A 105 21.28 19.97 -3.72
N ASP A 106 21.13 20.53 -4.92
CA ASP A 106 19.96 21.35 -5.29
C ASP A 106 18.66 20.56 -5.15
N ALA A 107 18.64 19.32 -5.65
CA ALA A 107 17.50 18.42 -5.52
C ALA A 107 17.20 18.07 -4.05
N ALA A 108 18.24 17.87 -3.23
CA ALA A 108 18.10 17.63 -1.80
C ALA A 108 17.51 18.84 -1.06
N ARG A 109 17.94 20.06 -1.40
CA ARG A 109 17.35 21.31 -0.88
C ARG A 109 15.88 21.44 -1.27
N SER A 110 15.51 21.06 -2.49
CA SER A 110 14.10 21.03 -2.93
C SER A 110 13.25 20.04 -2.14
N LEU A 111 13.78 18.85 -1.85
CA LEU A 111 13.11 17.88 -0.98
C LEU A 111 12.99 18.41 0.45
N ALA A 112 14.06 18.97 1.02
CA ALA A 112 14.04 19.57 2.35
C ALA A 112 12.97 20.67 2.48
N ALA A 113 12.88 21.54 1.47
CA ALA A 113 11.84 22.57 1.39
C ALA A 113 10.43 21.95 1.35
N SER A 114 10.24 20.91 0.53
CA SER A 114 8.96 20.18 0.44
C SER A 114 8.57 19.53 1.77
N ILE A 115 9.53 18.96 2.51
CA ILE A 115 9.33 18.39 3.84
C ILE A 115 8.98 19.48 4.86
N SER A 116 9.65 20.64 4.78
CA SER A 116 9.47 21.74 5.74
C SER A 116 8.08 22.39 5.66
N VAL A 117 7.41 22.30 4.51
CA VAL A 117 6.01 22.74 4.36
C VAL A 117 5.06 21.92 5.24
N HIS A 118 5.39 20.66 5.50
CA HIS A 118 4.62 19.82 6.40
C HIS A 118 5.06 20.09 7.84
N GLU A 119 4.24 20.81 8.61
CA GLU A 119 4.53 21.10 10.03
C GLU A 119 4.80 19.82 10.82
N ALA A 120 5.88 19.82 11.61
CA ALA A 120 6.29 18.68 12.42
C ALA A 120 5.18 18.16 13.35
N LEU A 121 4.32 19.05 13.86
CA LEU A 121 3.20 18.66 14.74
C LEU A 121 2.13 17.83 14.01
N ASN A 122 1.84 18.17 12.75
CA ASN A 122 0.84 17.47 11.95
C ASN A 122 1.33 16.08 11.55
N ILE A 123 2.62 15.96 11.19
CA ILE A 123 3.23 14.66 10.87
C ILE A 123 3.24 13.75 12.11
N ALA A 124 3.57 14.29 13.28
CA ALA A 124 3.59 13.50 14.51
C ALA A 124 2.20 12.93 14.82
N ARG A 125 1.18 13.78 14.82
CA ARG A 125 -0.19 13.38 15.14
C ARG A 125 -0.78 12.41 14.11
N ALA A 126 -0.56 12.67 12.82
CA ALA A 126 -1.07 11.81 11.75
C ALA A 126 -0.29 10.49 11.62
N GLY A 127 0.97 10.46 12.03
CA GLY A 127 1.82 9.28 11.98
C GLY A 127 1.62 8.27 13.13
N GLN A 128 1.16 8.73 14.31
CA GLN A 128 1.04 7.86 15.49
C GLN A 128 0.21 6.59 15.25
N PRO A 129 -1.01 6.64 14.67
CA PRO A 129 -1.79 5.43 14.42
C PRO A 129 -1.08 4.41 13.53
N VAL A 130 -0.39 4.90 12.51
CA VAL A 130 0.35 4.07 11.55
C VAL A 130 1.56 3.43 12.22
N ILE A 131 2.26 4.17 13.08
CA ILE A 131 3.39 3.64 13.86
C ILE A 131 2.89 2.54 14.81
N ALA A 132 1.81 2.79 15.55
CA ALA A 132 1.27 1.84 16.53
C ALA A 132 0.92 0.48 15.89
N ILE A 133 0.10 0.48 14.83
CA ILE A 133 -0.28 -0.77 14.14
C ILE A 133 0.93 -1.46 13.50
N PHE A 134 1.92 -0.71 13.02
CA PHE A 134 3.14 -1.27 12.45
C PHE A 134 3.98 -1.96 13.53
N GLU A 135 4.20 -1.32 14.68
CA GLU A 135 4.96 -1.92 15.80
C GLU A 135 4.31 -3.21 16.30
N THR A 136 2.99 -3.23 16.49
CA THR A 136 2.29 -4.46 16.86
C THR A 136 2.42 -5.54 15.78
N SER A 137 2.36 -5.16 14.50
CA SER A 137 2.56 -6.11 13.40
C SER A 137 3.96 -6.71 13.40
N VAL A 138 4.98 -5.91 13.71
CA VAL A 138 6.38 -6.36 13.85
C VAL A 138 6.55 -7.27 15.07
N SER A 139 5.96 -6.92 16.21
CA SER A 139 5.92 -7.75 17.44
C SER A 139 5.43 -9.16 17.13
N VAL A 140 4.27 -9.28 16.47
CA VAL A 140 3.68 -10.56 16.07
C VAL A 140 4.61 -11.35 15.16
N LEU A 141 5.21 -10.71 14.15
CA LEU A 141 6.09 -11.38 13.19
C LEU A 141 7.46 -11.76 13.76
N LYS A 142 7.88 -11.12 14.85
CA LYS A 142 9.09 -11.46 15.60
C LYS A 142 8.88 -12.59 16.61
N SER A 143 7.65 -13.01 16.90
CA SER A 143 7.40 -14.16 17.79
C SER A 143 7.92 -15.48 17.15
N PRO A 144 8.83 -16.19 17.83
CA PRO A 144 9.28 -17.52 17.40
C PRO A 144 8.15 -18.53 17.26
N GLU A 145 7.14 -18.44 18.11
CA GLU A 145 5.99 -19.35 18.15
C GLU A 145 5.04 -19.10 16.97
N VAL A 146 4.84 -17.82 16.58
CA VAL A 146 4.15 -17.47 15.33
C VAL A 146 4.94 -17.99 14.12
N ALA A 147 6.25 -17.77 14.09
CA ALA A 147 7.11 -18.29 13.02
C ALA A 147 7.02 -19.83 12.92
N GLN A 148 6.99 -20.52 14.06
CA GLN A 148 6.82 -21.98 14.18
C GLN A 148 5.44 -22.45 13.72
N ALA A 149 4.37 -21.69 14.00
CA ALA A 149 3.03 -21.98 13.50
C ALA A 149 3.00 -22.05 11.96
N PHE A 150 3.83 -21.26 11.29
CA PHE A 150 4.03 -21.30 9.83
C PHE A 150 5.16 -22.24 9.38
N GLY A 151 5.72 -23.06 10.27
CA GLY A 151 6.73 -24.08 9.95
C GLY A 151 8.13 -23.53 9.68
N THR A 152 8.39 -22.29 10.07
CA THR A 152 9.74 -21.72 10.05
C THR A 152 10.40 -21.91 11.42
N ARG A 153 11.72 -22.10 11.45
CA ARG A 153 12.45 -22.45 12.71
C ARG A 153 13.00 -21.23 13.45
N VAL A 154 13.13 -20.10 12.77
CA VAL A 154 13.84 -18.92 13.27
C VAL A 154 12.99 -17.70 12.97
N ALA A 155 12.66 -16.93 14.00
CA ALA A 155 12.04 -15.63 13.86
C ALA A 155 13.07 -14.57 13.41
N PRO A 156 12.62 -13.46 12.80
CA PRO A 156 13.49 -12.33 12.49
C PRO A 156 14.21 -11.78 13.74
N GLY A 157 15.37 -11.16 13.53
CA GLY A 157 16.14 -10.52 14.61
C GLY A 157 15.50 -9.24 15.13
N ASP A 158 16.15 -8.63 16.12
CA ASP A 158 15.52 -7.52 16.86
C ASP A 158 15.31 -6.24 16.07
N GLU A 159 16.21 -5.96 15.13
CA GLU A 159 16.19 -4.76 14.31
C GLU A 159 15.24 -4.89 13.10
N TRP A 160 14.79 -6.10 12.77
CA TRP A 160 13.89 -6.35 11.64
C TRP A 160 12.49 -5.76 11.92
N PRO A 161 11.80 -5.16 10.92
CA PRO A 161 12.16 -5.05 9.50
C PRO A 161 12.87 -3.74 9.12
N LEU A 162 13.14 -2.86 10.09
CA LEU A 162 13.65 -1.50 9.90
C LEU A 162 15.19 -1.46 10.03
N GLY A 163 15.79 -0.28 9.87
CA GLY A 163 17.19 -0.05 10.23
C GLY A 163 18.22 -0.67 9.27
N GLY A 164 17.78 -1.28 8.17
CA GLY A 164 18.66 -1.88 7.17
C GLY A 164 19.08 -3.32 7.48
N ASP A 165 18.42 -3.99 8.44
CA ASP A 165 18.55 -5.46 8.55
C ASP A 165 17.88 -6.13 7.35
N LEU A 166 18.65 -6.27 6.26
CA LEU A 166 18.26 -6.98 5.02
C LEU A 166 18.30 -8.50 5.22
N ASN A 167 17.71 -8.94 6.34
CA ASN A 167 17.74 -10.31 6.81
C ASN A 167 17.02 -11.26 5.85
N ALA A 168 17.71 -12.32 5.44
CA ALA A 168 17.11 -13.40 4.68
C ALA A 168 16.01 -14.13 5.47
N THR A 169 16.09 -14.15 6.81
CA THR A 169 15.15 -14.84 7.70
C THR A 169 13.77 -14.18 7.67
N GLY A 170 13.68 -12.87 7.88
CA GLY A 170 12.38 -12.19 7.89
C GLY A 170 11.72 -12.12 6.51
N SER A 171 12.51 -11.93 5.45
CA SER A 171 12.01 -12.04 4.08
C SER A 171 11.50 -13.45 3.73
N HIS A 172 12.18 -14.50 4.21
CA HIS A 172 11.72 -15.87 4.07
C HIS A 172 10.41 -16.14 4.84
N LEU A 173 10.29 -15.62 6.07
CA LEU A 173 9.07 -15.72 6.87
C LEU A 173 7.87 -15.10 6.13
N ILE A 174 8.02 -13.90 5.57
CA ILE A 174 6.97 -13.23 4.77
C ILE A 174 6.54 -14.11 3.59
N GLU A 175 7.47 -14.72 2.85
CA GLU A 175 7.13 -15.61 1.75
C GLU A 175 6.36 -16.85 2.21
N VAL A 176 6.82 -17.52 3.27
CA VAL A 176 6.18 -18.73 3.80
C VAL A 176 4.77 -18.43 4.30
N VAL A 177 4.60 -17.33 5.04
CA VAL A 177 3.30 -16.90 5.56
C VAL A 177 2.35 -16.58 4.42
N THR A 178 2.74 -15.70 3.49
CA THR A 178 1.87 -15.28 2.37
C THR A 178 1.47 -16.46 1.48
N SER A 179 2.39 -17.40 1.22
CA SER A 179 2.12 -18.62 0.47
C SER A 179 1.10 -19.54 1.15
N LYS A 180 1.24 -19.76 2.47
CA LYS A 180 0.32 -20.60 3.25
C LYS A 180 -1.06 -19.96 3.39
N LEU A 181 -1.13 -18.66 3.66
CA LEU A 181 -2.40 -17.94 3.83
C LEU A 181 -3.20 -17.80 2.53
N GLN A 182 -2.52 -17.65 1.39
CA GLN A 182 -3.19 -17.65 0.08
C GLN A 182 -3.84 -19.00 -0.21
N SER A 183 -3.14 -20.10 0.11
CA SER A 183 -3.66 -21.47 -0.09
C SER A 183 -4.87 -21.76 0.79
N ALA A 184 -4.95 -21.13 1.97
CA ALA A 184 -6.10 -21.24 2.87
C ALA A 184 -7.27 -20.31 2.51
N GLN A 185 -7.17 -19.52 1.44
CA GLN A 185 -8.17 -18.52 1.01
C GLN A 185 -8.52 -17.51 2.12
N ILE A 186 -7.56 -17.18 2.99
CA ILE A 186 -7.87 -16.40 4.20
C ILE A 186 -7.97 -14.89 3.91
N THR A 187 -7.36 -14.37 2.85
CA THR A 187 -7.38 -12.92 2.56
C THR A 187 -6.85 -12.57 1.17
N ALA A 188 -7.11 -11.34 0.72
CA ALA A 188 -6.53 -10.69 -0.45
C ALA A 188 -5.03 -10.34 -0.32
N VAL A 189 -4.29 -11.01 0.57
CA VAL A 189 -2.85 -10.79 0.69
C VAL A 189 -2.19 -11.38 -0.55
N HIS A 190 -1.48 -10.52 -1.28
CA HIS A 190 -0.76 -10.92 -2.47
C HIS A 190 0.45 -11.76 -2.05
N ARG A 191 0.76 -12.80 -2.82
CA ARG A 191 1.98 -13.58 -2.60
C ARG A 191 3.19 -12.70 -2.81
N ILE A 192 4.07 -12.65 -1.82
CA ILE A 192 5.33 -11.88 -1.89
C ILE A 192 6.47 -12.88 -1.78
N SER A 193 7.31 -12.93 -2.82
CA SER A 193 8.53 -13.72 -2.77
C SER A 193 9.57 -13.07 -1.87
N GLN A 194 10.49 -13.87 -1.33
CA GLN A 194 11.61 -13.41 -0.53
C GLN A 194 12.40 -12.30 -1.25
N ALA A 195 12.72 -12.51 -2.54
CA ALA A 195 13.45 -11.53 -3.35
C ALA A 195 12.70 -10.19 -3.47
N ARG A 196 11.37 -10.22 -3.66
CA ARG A 196 10.56 -9.00 -3.74
C ARG A 196 10.53 -8.27 -2.40
N PHE A 197 10.39 -8.99 -1.29
CA PHE A 197 10.41 -8.37 0.04
C PHE A 197 11.77 -7.75 0.37
N LEU A 198 12.89 -8.40 0.02
CA LEU A 198 14.23 -7.83 0.17
C LEU A 198 14.39 -6.53 -0.63
N LEU A 199 13.81 -6.43 -1.83
CA LEU A 199 13.79 -5.18 -2.59
C LEU A 199 12.99 -4.09 -1.87
N LEU A 200 11.83 -4.42 -1.30
CA LEU A 200 11.05 -3.48 -0.48
C LEU A 200 11.85 -2.98 0.73
N GLN A 201 12.57 -3.85 1.44
CA GLN A 201 13.44 -3.45 2.54
C GLN A 201 14.57 -2.53 2.08
N ARG A 202 15.21 -2.80 0.94
CA ARG A 202 16.23 -1.91 0.35
C ARG A 202 15.65 -0.54 0.00
N ILE A 203 14.45 -0.50 -0.60
CA ILE A 203 13.76 0.75 -0.95
C ILE A 203 13.42 1.55 0.31
N ALA A 204 12.92 0.88 1.34
CA ALA A 204 12.59 1.47 2.63
C ALA A 204 13.82 2.10 3.27
N HIS A 205 14.88 1.31 3.44
CA HIS A 205 16.11 1.72 4.12
C HIS A 205 16.83 2.86 3.39
N TYR A 206 17.18 2.68 2.11
CA TYR A 206 17.93 3.71 1.38
C TYR A 206 17.10 4.96 1.14
N GLY A 207 15.79 4.83 0.92
CA GLY A 207 14.91 5.99 0.81
C GLY A 207 14.80 6.76 2.13
N ALA A 208 14.68 6.07 3.26
CA ALA A 208 14.69 6.70 4.58
C ALA A 208 16.01 7.43 4.85
N LEU A 209 17.17 6.82 4.55
CA LEU A 209 18.48 7.46 4.68
C LEU A 209 18.61 8.70 3.79
N THR A 210 18.18 8.63 2.52
CA THR A 210 18.19 9.80 1.61
C THR A 210 17.29 10.92 2.11
N ILE A 211 16.06 10.59 2.57
CA ILE A 211 15.11 11.58 3.10
C ILE A 211 15.65 12.21 4.39
N ALA A 212 16.23 11.41 5.29
CA ALA A 212 16.83 11.90 6.52
C ALA A 212 18.02 12.84 6.25
N ALA A 213 18.90 12.46 5.33
CA ALA A 213 20.04 13.29 4.92
C ALA A 213 19.59 14.61 4.28
N ALA A 214 18.58 14.58 3.41
CA ALA A 214 18.01 15.80 2.82
C ALA A 214 17.33 16.70 3.87
N ALA A 215 16.54 16.12 4.77
CA ALA A 215 15.82 16.86 5.81
C ALA A 215 16.73 17.47 6.87
N GLY A 216 17.90 16.87 7.12
CA GLY A 216 18.86 17.36 8.11
C GLY A 216 19.48 18.73 7.78
N GLY A 217 19.37 19.20 6.53
CA GLY A 217 19.85 20.53 6.10
C GLY A 217 21.38 20.69 6.10
N THR A 218 22.11 19.74 6.68
CA THR A 218 23.57 19.71 6.79
C THR A 218 24.13 18.64 5.86
N VAL A 219 23.97 18.84 4.56
CA VAL A 219 24.89 18.19 3.61
C VAL A 219 26.15 19.04 3.63
N GLU A 220 26.99 18.84 4.64
CA GLU A 220 28.30 19.50 4.69
C GLU A 220 29.09 19.14 3.42
N GLU A 221 29.86 20.09 2.89
CA GLU A 221 30.73 19.85 1.74
C GLU A 221 31.70 18.70 2.05
N GLY A 222 31.87 17.78 1.09
CA GLY A 222 32.69 16.56 1.26
C GLY A 222 31.84 15.29 1.42
N ASP A 223 32.16 14.48 2.44
CA ASP A 223 31.67 13.11 2.62
C ASP A 223 30.14 13.01 2.67
N GLY A 224 29.45 14.03 3.21
CA GLY A 224 27.99 14.08 3.28
C GLY A 224 27.33 14.00 1.89
N THR A 225 27.93 14.64 0.89
CA THR A 225 27.40 14.62 -0.49
C THR A 225 27.60 13.24 -1.13
N ALA A 226 28.76 12.61 -0.91
CA ALA A 226 29.04 11.26 -1.42
C ALA A 226 28.09 10.22 -0.80
N HIS A 227 27.83 10.30 0.51
CA HIS A 227 26.88 9.42 1.18
C HIS A 227 25.45 9.62 0.68
N LEU A 228 24.99 10.86 0.54
CA LEU A 228 23.67 11.17 0.00
C LEU A 228 23.50 10.58 -1.41
N LEU A 229 24.51 10.76 -2.27
CA LEU A 229 24.50 10.27 -3.64
C LEU A 229 24.47 8.75 -3.71
N ASN A 230 25.29 8.08 -2.90
CA ASN A 230 25.31 6.61 -2.82
C ASN A 230 23.97 6.05 -2.33
N ASN A 231 23.36 6.66 -1.29
CA ASN A 231 22.07 6.25 -0.77
C ASN A 231 20.95 6.48 -1.81
N ALA A 232 20.93 7.65 -2.44
CA ALA A 232 19.92 7.99 -3.45
C ALA A 232 20.03 7.10 -4.69
N TYR A 233 21.26 6.77 -5.12
CA TYR A 233 21.50 5.82 -6.21
C TYR A 233 21.03 4.42 -5.84
N SER A 234 21.39 3.91 -4.65
CA SER A 234 20.96 2.60 -4.15
C SER A 234 19.44 2.49 -4.05
N TRP A 235 18.78 3.56 -3.58
CA TRP A 235 17.33 3.68 -3.58
C TRP A 235 16.76 3.62 -4.99
N ALA A 236 17.31 4.39 -5.94
CA ALA A 236 16.83 4.41 -7.32
C ALA A 236 16.98 3.05 -8.03
N ARG A 237 18.09 2.35 -7.81
CA ARG A 237 18.33 1.01 -8.36
C ARG A 237 17.37 -0.02 -7.78
N ALA A 238 17.15 -0.01 -6.46
CA ALA A 238 16.20 -0.92 -5.83
C ALA A 238 14.76 -0.71 -6.36
N LEU A 239 14.36 0.54 -6.62
CA LEU A 239 13.08 0.86 -7.26
C LEU A 239 12.97 0.33 -8.70
N GLN A 240 14.02 0.51 -9.50
CA GLN A 240 14.07 -0.01 -10.88
C GLN A 240 13.98 -1.54 -10.93
N GLU A 241 14.58 -2.22 -9.94
CA GLU A 241 14.53 -3.67 -9.79
C GLU A 241 13.16 -4.18 -9.34
N LEU A 242 12.47 -3.45 -8.45
CA LEU A 242 11.14 -3.84 -7.95
C LEU A 242 10.06 -3.76 -9.03
N VAL A 243 10.10 -2.73 -9.88
CA VAL A 243 9.10 -2.50 -10.93
C VAL A 243 9.76 -2.65 -12.31
N PRO A 244 10.10 -3.89 -12.73
CA PRO A 244 10.73 -4.12 -14.01
C PRO A 244 9.77 -3.72 -15.14
N GLY A 245 10.21 -2.77 -15.96
CA GLY A 245 9.41 -2.30 -17.09
C GLY A 245 8.31 -1.34 -16.67
N ILE A 246 8.67 -0.18 -16.12
CA ILE A 246 7.78 0.97 -15.94
C ILE A 246 6.93 1.24 -17.19
N VAL A 247 7.53 1.08 -18.39
CA VAL A 247 6.81 1.21 -19.67
C VAL A 247 5.69 0.18 -19.81
N ARG A 248 5.89 -1.05 -19.32
CA ARG A 248 4.85 -2.08 -19.29
C ARG A 248 3.74 -1.69 -18.32
N ALA A 249 4.06 -1.19 -17.12
CA ALA A 249 3.05 -0.72 -16.16
C ALA A 249 2.08 0.28 -16.78
N TRP A 250 2.57 1.20 -17.63
CA TRP A 250 1.72 2.18 -18.31
C TRP A 250 1.01 1.65 -19.56
N LYS A 251 1.44 0.51 -20.13
CA LYS A 251 0.86 -0.06 -21.36
C LYS A 251 -0.11 -1.22 -21.10
N ASP A 252 0.02 -1.89 -19.97
CA ASP A 252 -0.69 -3.13 -19.62
C ASP A 252 -1.52 -2.88 -18.35
N PRO A 253 -2.84 -2.56 -18.50
CA PRO A 253 -3.71 -2.27 -17.36
C PRO A 253 -3.81 -3.41 -16.35
N ASP A 254 -3.67 -4.66 -16.78
CA ASP A 254 -3.74 -5.80 -15.88
C ASP A 254 -2.45 -5.93 -15.07
N TYR A 255 -1.29 -5.67 -15.69
CA TYR A 255 -0.05 -5.54 -14.94
C TYR A 255 -0.11 -4.37 -13.95
N LEU A 256 -0.64 -3.22 -14.34
CA LEU A 256 -0.83 -2.06 -13.45
C LEU A 256 -1.71 -2.41 -12.24
N ARG A 257 -2.83 -3.10 -12.46
CA ARG A 257 -3.73 -3.57 -11.38
C ARG A 257 -3.08 -4.62 -10.48
N SER A 258 -2.06 -5.33 -10.97
CA SER A 258 -1.33 -6.34 -10.18
C SER A 258 -0.29 -5.73 -9.24
N LEU A 259 0.04 -4.45 -9.42
CA LEU A 259 0.97 -3.74 -8.55
C LEU A 259 0.31 -3.39 -7.22
N THR A 260 1.08 -3.48 -6.14
CA THR A 260 0.61 -3.06 -4.82
C THR A 260 0.44 -1.54 -4.77
N ALA A 261 -0.30 -1.03 -3.77
CA ALA A 261 -0.45 0.41 -3.58
C ALA A 261 0.91 1.12 -3.43
N THR A 262 1.86 0.49 -2.72
CA THR A 262 3.23 0.98 -2.59
C THR A 262 3.93 1.03 -3.94
N GLU A 263 3.86 -0.03 -4.75
CA GLU A 263 4.49 -0.06 -6.08
C GLU A 263 3.87 0.95 -7.05
N LEU A 264 2.54 1.09 -7.05
CA LEU A 264 1.84 2.09 -7.84
C LEU A 264 2.29 3.51 -7.50
N ALA A 265 2.46 3.80 -6.21
CA ALA A 265 2.94 5.08 -5.74
C ALA A 265 4.44 5.31 -6.01
N LEU A 266 5.19 4.26 -6.33
CA LEU A 266 6.59 4.32 -6.77
C LEU A 266 6.74 4.50 -8.28
N LEU A 267 5.67 4.32 -9.07
CA LEU A 267 5.70 4.62 -10.49
C LEU A 267 5.92 6.12 -10.73
N PRO A 268 6.76 6.52 -11.70
CA PRO A 268 6.85 7.91 -12.11
C PRO A 268 5.50 8.36 -12.71
N GLU A 269 5.25 9.66 -12.77
CA GLU A 269 4.07 10.17 -13.49
C GLU A 269 3.99 9.58 -14.90
N ASN A 270 2.77 9.30 -15.36
CA ASN A 270 2.54 8.72 -16.67
C ASN A 270 3.21 9.62 -17.74
N PRO A 271 4.15 9.09 -18.55
CA PRO A 271 4.87 9.90 -19.54
C PRO A 271 3.96 10.47 -20.63
N ALA A 272 2.76 9.93 -20.82
CA ALA A 272 1.75 10.52 -21.71
C ALA A 272 1.07 11.76 -21.12
N GLY A 273 1.42 12.14 -19.88
CA GLY A 273 0.72 13.13 -19.08
C GLY A 273 -0.60 12.57 -18.53
N ALA A 274 -1.20 13.30 -17.59
CA ALA A 274 -2.63 13.18 -17.39
C ALA A 274 -3.28 13.72 -18.67
N VAL A 275 -3.91 12.85 -19.45
CA VAL A 275 -4.78 13.31 -20.54
C VAL A 275 -5.92 14.03 -19.84
N ASP A 276 -5.87 15.36 -19.84
CA ASP A 276 -6.97 16.18 -19.37
C ASP A 276 -8.13 15.94 -20.33
N LEU A 277 -9.04 15.07 -19.91
CA LEU A 277 -10.24 14.79 -20.66
C LEU A 277 -11.28 15.89 -20.46
N SER A 278 -11.09 16.83 -19.52
CA SER A 278 -12.09 17.87 -19.24
C SER A 278 -12.41 18.68 -20.50
N GLY A 279 -13.71 18.80 -20.81
CA GLY A 279 -14.19 19.47 -22.02
C GLY A 279 -14.06 18.68 -23.32
N THR A 280 -13.61 17.43 -23.29
CA THR A 280 -13.67 16.51 -24.44
C THR A 280 -14.96 15.69 -24.44
N GLU A 281 -15.40 15.18 -25.59
CA GLU A 281 -16.59 14.31 -25.68
C GLU A 281 -16.50 13.05 -24.79
N LEU A 282 -15.28 12.61 -24.49
CA LEU A 282 -15.01 11.50 -23.56
C LEU A 282 -15.37 11.84 -22.10
N ASP A 283 -15.30 13.10 -21.70
CA ASP A 283 -15.75 13.56 -20.38
C ASP A 283 -17.27 13.53 -20.29
N THR A 284 -17.96 13.94 -21.36
CA THR A 284 -19.41 13.81 -21.49
C THR A 284 -19.85 12.34 -21.45
N LEU A 285 -19.10 11.45 -22.10
CA LEU A 285 -19.35 10.01 -22.03
C LEU A 285 -19.07 9.45 -20.63
N ARG A 286 -18.00 9.88 -19.94
CA ARG A 286 -17.70 9.45 -18.57
C ARG A 286 -18.76 9.91 -17.58
N ALA A 287 -19.20 11.16 -17.67
CA ALA A 287 -20.30 11.71 -16.88
C ALA A 287 -21.62 10.98 -17.16
N ASN A 288 -21.91 10.66 -18.42
CA ASN A 288 -23.12 9.91 -18.77
C ASN A 288 -23.05 8.42 -18.43
N THR A 289 -21.86 7.81 -18.43
CA THR A 289 -21.67 6.39 -18.10
C THR A 289 -21.69 6.17 -16.59
N LEU A 290 -21.05 7.07 -15.82
CA LEU A 290 -21.12 7.05 -14.35
C LEU A 290 -22.44 7.59 -13.82
N GLY A 291 -23.11 8.50 -14.54
CA GLY A 291 -24.46 8.97 -14.20
C GLY A 291 -25.58 7.99 -14.54
N ARG A 292 -25.30 6.92 -15.32
CA ARG A 292 -26.26 5.83 -15.60
C ARG A 292 -25.97 4.52 -14.88
N MET A 293 -24.79 4.35 -14.29
CA MET A 293 -24.65 3.36 -13.21
C MET A 293 -25.36 3.96 -12.00
N ARG A 294 -26.67 3.69 -11.90
CA ARG A 294 -27.38 3.86 -10.62
C ARG A 294 -26.55 3.13 -9.59
N GLN A 295 -26.09 3.87 -8.59
CA GLN A 295 -25.47 3.30 -7.42
C GLN A 295 -26.61 2.57 -6.68
N GLU A 296 -26.88 1.33 -7.09
CA GLU A 296 -27.76 0.43 -6.37
C GLU A 296 -27.02 0.06 -5.09
N ASP A 297 -27.25 0.84 -4.04
CA ASP A 297 -26.78 0.47 -2.71
C ASP A 297 -27.63 -0.71 -2.24
N THR A 298 -26.98 -1.84 -1.99
CA THR A 298 -27.59 -3.03 -1.41
C THR A 298 -27.46 -2.96 0.10
N TYR A 299 -28.60 -3.00 0.80
CA TYR A 299 -28.64 -3.04 2.26
C TYR A 299 -29.13 -4.41 2.73
N THR A 300 -28.50 -4.94 3.77
CA THR A 300 -28.99 -6.14 4.44
C THR A 300 -29.78 -5.74 5.68
N VAL A 301 -31.09 -5.96 5.67
CA VAL A 301 -31.97 -5.73 6.82
C VAL A 301 -32.57 -7.08 7.22
N SER A 302 -32.33 -7.51 8.46
CA SER A 302 -32.88 -8.79 8.99
C SER A 302 -32.52 -10.06 8.19
N GLY A 303 -31.41 -10.04 7.43
CA GLY A 303 -30.93 -11.19 6.65
C GLY A 303 -31.40 -11.23 5.19
N GLU A 304 -32.17 -10.25 4.74
CA GLU A 304 -32.60 -10.09 3.35
C GLU A 304 -31.85 -8.93 2.69
N ILE A 305 -31.50 -9.08 1.40
CA ILE A 305 -30.83 -8.05 0.60
C ILE A 305 -31.91 -7.21 -0.07
N CYS A 306 -31.96 -5.92 0.24
CA CYS A 306 -32.89 -4.98 -0.39
C CYS A 306 -32.10 -3.97 -1.26
N CYS A 307 -32.51 -3.85 -2.52
CA CYS A 307 -31.95 -2.89 -3.47
C CYS A 307 -32.86 -1.65 -3.52
N CYS A 308 -32.32 -0.46 -3.22
CA CYS A 308 -33.05 0.80 -3.40
C CYS A 308 -32.40 1.62 -4.51
N ASP A 309 -33.23 2.25 -5.34
CA ASP A 309 -32.79 3.16 -6.42
C ASP A 309 -32.35 4.55 -5.91
N SER A 310 -32.54 4.88 -4.62
CA SER A 310 -32.10 6.18 -4.06
C SER A 310 -31.98 6.17 -2.53
N LEU A 311 -30.99 6.92 -2.02
CA LEU A 311 -30.65 7.08 -0.60
C LEU A 311 -31.78 7.72 0.24
N GLU A 312 -32.63 8.57 -0.35
CA GLU A 312 -33.74 9.21 0.37
C GLU A 312 -34.88 8.25 0.68
N LEU A 313 -35.05 7.17 -0.10
CA LEU A 313 -36.16 6.23 0.09
C LEU A 313 -35.89 5.22 1.21
N CYS A 314 -34.66 4.71 1.39
CA CYS A 314 -34.41 3.71 2.44
C CYS A 314 -34.32 4.34 3.86
N ALA A 315 -33.98 5.62 3.98
CA ALA A 315 -33.82 6.27 5.29
C ALA A 315 -35.15 6.55 6.01
N THR A 316 -36.27 6.56 5.27
CA THR A 316 -37.60 6.89 5.80
C THR A 316 -38.55 5.71 5.89
N MET A 317 -38.18 4.52 5.38
CA MET A 317 -39.03 3.33 5.45
C MET A 317 -38.73 2.54 6.73
N ASP A 318 -39.79 2.16 7.44
CA ASP A 318 -39.76 1.15 8.51
C ASP A 318 -38.99 -0.12 8.04
N PRO A 319 -38.39 -0.91 8.95
CA PRO A 319 -37.44 -2.00 8.65
C PRO A 319 -38.05 -3.24 7.94
N ILE A 320 -39.13 -3.07 7.19
CA ILE A 320 -39.83 -4.13 6.46
C ILE A 320 -39.73 -3.76 4.98
N CYS A 321 -38.93 -4.52 4.22
CA CYS A 321 -38.92 -4.38 2.76
C CYS A 321 -40.36 -4.64 2.26
N PRO A 322 -40.90 -3.75 1.40
CA PRO A 322 -42.29 -3.87 0.97
C PRO A 322 -42.50 -5.25 0.32
N PRO A 323 -43.59 -5.96 0.66
CA PRO A 323 -43.87 -7.26 0.06
C PRO A 323 -43.93 -7.11 -1.46
N GLU A 324 -43.27 -8.01 -2.18
CA GLU A 324 -43.33 -8.05 -3.65
C GLU A 324 -44.79 -7.93 -4.11
N PRO A 325 -45.09 -7.07 -5.10
CA PRO A 325 -46.41 -7.06 -5.70
C PRO A 325 -46.71 -8.46 -6.26
N PRO A 326 -47.92 -9.00 -6.06
CA PRO A 326 -48.25 -10.34 -6.54
C PRO A 326 -48.07 -10.40 -8.05
N PHE A 327 -47.09 -11.21 -8.49
CA PHE A 327 -46.90 -11.53 -9.89
C PHE A 327 -48.20 -12.12 -10.46
N PRO A 328 -48.65 -11.70 -11.65
CA PRO A 328 -49.74 -12.39 -12.33
C PRO A 328 -49.29 -13.82 -12.69
N PRO A 329 -50.17 -14.83 -12.59
CA PRO A 329 -49.85 -16.18 -12.99
C PRO A 329 -49.71 -16.23 -14.52
N THR A 330 -48.50 -16.44 -15.02
CA THR A 330 -48.27 -16.70 -16.45
C THR A 330 -47.76 -18.13 -16.64
N ASP A 331 -48.71 -19.05 -16.82
CA ASP A 331 -48.53 -20.22 -17.67
C ASP A 331 -48.40 -19.73 -19.12
N THR A 332 -47.18 -19.47 -19.61
CA THR A 332 -46.79 -19.58 -21.03
C THR A 332 -45.30 -19.25 -21.18
N CYS A 333 -44.43 -20.26 -20.99
CA CYS A 333 -43.10 -20.21 -21.59
C CYS A 333 -43.23 -20.51 -23.10
N SER A 334 -43.20 -19.46 -23.93
CA SER A 334 -42.97 -19.58 -25.38
C SER A 334 -41.46 -19.55 -25.67
N PRO A 335 -41.00 -20.17 -26.79
CA PRO A 335 -39.59 -20.46 -27.02
C PRO A 335 -38.77 -19.21 -27.38
N CYS A 336 -37.57 -19.13 -26.81
CA CYS A 336 -36.55 -18.11 -27.08
C CYS A 336 -36.24 -17.99 -28.58
N SER A 337 -36.47 -16.80 -29.15
CA SER A 337 -35.92 -16.40 -30.44
C SER A 337 -34.52 -15.78 -30.26
N LEU A 338 -33.48 -16.52 -30.69
CA LEU A 338 -32.12 -16.17 -31.17
C LEU A 338 -31.43 -14.80 -30.96
N THR A 339 -31.84 -13.94 -30.01
CA THR A 339 -31.09 -12.75 -29.59
C THR A 339 -31.14 -12.54 -28.07
N GLY A 340 -31.15 -13.64 -27.31
CA GLY A 340 -31.38 -13.65 -25.86
C GLY A 340 -30.20 -13.22 -25.01
N PHE A 341 -30.36 -12.10 -24.31
CA PHE A 341 -29.83 -11.88 -22.97
C PHE A 341 -31.02 -11.87 -22.00
N CYS A 342 -31.14 -12.89 -21.15
CA CYS A 342 -31.90 -12.80 -19.91
C CYS A 342 -30.88 -12.84 -18.78
N THR A 343 -30.54 -11.68 -18.25
CA THR A 343 -29.86 -11.56 -16.97
C THR A 343 -30.92 -11.43 -15.88
N PHE A 344 -30.88 -12.31 -14.88
CA PHE A 344 -31.30 -11.92 -13.53
C PHE A 344 -30.22 -10.95 -13.04
N ASN A 345 -30.40 -9.68 -13.39
CA ASN A 345 -29.67 -8.58 -12.81
C ASN A 345 -30.56 -8.00 -11.71
N CYS A 346 -29.99 -7.83 -10.52
CA CYS A 346 -30.21 -6.59 -9.79
C CYS A 346 -29.64 -5.49 -10.71
#